data_AF-A0A522F2T9-F1
#
_entry.id   AF-A0A522F2T9-F1
#
_cell.length_a   1.000
_cell.length_b   1.000
_cell.length_c   1.000
_cell.angle_alpha   90.00
_cell.angle_beta   90.00
_cell.angle_gamma   90.00
#
_symmetry.space_group_name_H-M   'P 1'
#
loop_
_entity.id
_entity.type
_entity.pdbx_description
1 polymer ?
#
loop_
_entity_poly.entity_id
_entity_poly.type
_entity_poly.pdbx_seq_one_letter_code
_entity_poly.pdbx_strand_id
1 'polypeptide(L)'
;MISLDSKISELNRVGCSLGSRLNRLGIKTTQDLLYHFPFRYEDWRGCKKISELEINESATIKGTVTEISAGTSPRKRLKFTKAILTDQDLDT
;
A
#
# COMPACT_ATOMS: atom_id res chain seq x y z
N MET A 1 10.25 29.21 -7.03
CA MET A 1 10.21 28.33 -8.22
C MET A 1 11.02 27.09 -7.89
N ILE A 2 10.45 25.90 -8.10
CA ILE A 2 11.15 24.64 -7.87
C ILE A 2 11.78 24.24 -9.20
N SER A 3 13.10 24.02 -9.20
CA SER A 3 13.88 23.57 -10.36
C SER A 3 14.28 22.11 -10.19
N LEU A 4 14.69 21.43 -11.27
CA LEU A 4 15.13 20.02 -11.26
C LEU A 4 16.36 19.76 -10.36
N ASP A 5 17.15 20.81 -10.13
CA ASP A 5 18.34 20.76 -9.27
C ASP A 5 18.06 21.11 -7.81
N SER A 6 16.82 21.49 -7.48
CA SER A 6 16.46 21.85 -6.11
C SER A 6 16.59 20.66 -5.17
N LYS A 7 17.04 20.92 -3.94
CA LYS A 7 17.16 19.87 -2.92
C LYS A 7 15.79 19.34 -2.58
N ILE A 8 15.70 18.03 -2.38
CA ILE A 8 14.42 17.39 -2.12
C ILE A 8 13.73 17.89 -0.84
N SER A 9 14.51 18.40 0.13
CA SER A 9 14.04 19.01 1.38
C SER A 9 13.31 20.35 1.19
N GLU A 10 13.45 21.00 0.04
CA GLU A 10 12.75 22.26 -0.29
C GLU A 10 11.36 22.00 -0.89
N LEU A 11 11.05 20.75 -1.22
CA LEU A 11 9.77 20.37 -1.79
C LEU A 11 8.67 20.45 -0.73
N ASN A 12 7.58 21.15 -1.06
CA ASN A 12 6.41 21.23 -0.19
C ASN A 12 5.85 19.80 0.01
N ARG A 13 5.81 19.34 1.28
CA ARG A 13 5.52 17.96 1.77
C ARG A 13 6.73 17.04 2.05
N VAL A 14 7.95 17.43 1.71
CA VAL A 14 9.16 16.70 2.13
C VAL A 14 9.69 17.32 3.42
N GLY A 15 9.16 16.86 4.55
CA GLY A 15 9.68 17.24 5.87
C GLY A 15 11.02 16.55 6.20
N CYS A 16 11.67 16.97 7.29
CA CYS A 16 13.00 16.45 7.70
C CYS A 16 13.08 14.91 7.78
N SER A 17 12.02 14.25 8.24
CA SER A 17 11.94 12.78 8.32
C SER A 17 11.92 12.13 6.93
N LEU A 18 11.09 12.64 6.01
CA LEU A 18 10.99 12.10 4.66
C LEU A 18 12.26 12.42 3.85
N GLY A 19 12.78 13.64 3.96
CA GLY A 19 14.03 14.04 3.30
C GLY A 19 15.23 13.20 3.76
N SER A 20 15.32 12.86 5.05
CA SER A 20 16.39 11.98 5.55
C SER A 20 16.29 10.55 4.98
N ARG A 21 15.06 10.03 4.83
CA ARG A 21 14.82 8.71 4.21
C ARG A 21 15.16 8.73 2.72
N LEU A 22 14.75 9.77 2.00
CA LEU A 22 15.05 9.96 0.57
C LEU A 22 16.55 10.10 0.33
N ASN A 23 17.25 10.88 1.16
CA ASN A 23 18.72 10.97 1.12
C ASN A 23 19.39 9.61 1.36
N ARG A 24 18.85 8.77 2.25
CA ARG A 24 19.36 7.41 2.48
C ARG A 24 19.12 6.48 1.30
N LEU A 25 18.07 6.71 0.52
CA LEU A 25 17.78 6.04 -0.75
C LEU A 25 18.64 6.57 -1.92
N GLY A 26 19.46 7.61 -1.68
CA GLY A 26 20.31 8.24 -2.71
C GLY A 26 19.62 9.36 -3.49
N ILE A 27 18.38 9.71 -3.14
CA ILE A 27 17.56 10.72 -3.83
C ILE A 27 17.80 12.08 -3.16
N LYS A 28 18.57 12.95 -3.81
CA LYS A 28 19.00 14.26 -3.24
C LYS A 28 18.33 15.44 -3.91
N THR A 29 18.03 15.31 -5.20
CA THR A 29 17.43 16.36 -6.03
C THR A 29 16.01 15.97 -6.46
N THR A 30 15.24 16.96 -6.91
CA THR A 30 13.92 16.69 -7.50
C THR A 30 14.01 15.89 -8.79
N GLN A 31 15.11 16.03 -9.55
CA GLN A 31 15.41 15.17 -10.69
C GLN A 31 15.52 13.69 -10.27
N ASP A 32 16.30 13.39 -9.23
CA ASP A 32 16.48 12.01 -8.76
C ASP A 32 15.14 11.38 -8.37
N LEU A 33 14.23 12.16 -7.79
CA LEU A 33 12.90 11.69 -7.40
C LEU A 33 12.05 11.31 -8.61
N LEU A 34 12.09 12.13 -9.67
CA LEU A 34 11.33 11.88 -10.89
C LEU A 34 11.83 10.65 -11.64
N TYR A 35 13.13 10.37 -11.56
CA TYR A 35 13.74 9.18 -12.16
C TYR A 35 13.79 7.97 -11.21
N HIS A 36 13.24 8.09 -9.99
CA HIS A 36 13.13 6.96 -9.07
C HIS A 36 11.87 6.13 -9.35
N PHE A 37 11.99 5.23 -10.33
CA PHE A 37 10.90 4.34 -10.70
C PHE A 37 10.66 3.27 -9.62
N PRO A 38 9.40 2.90 -9.36
CA PRO A 38 9.07 1.85 -8.41
C PRO A 38 9.62 0.51 -8.90
N PHE A 39 10.17 -0.28 -7.98
CA PHE A 39 10.73 -1.61 -8.25
C PHE A 39 9.69 -2.58 -8.84
N ARG A 40 8.43 -2.46 -8.41
CA ARG A 40 7.32 -3.25 -8.93
C ARG A 40 6.08 -2.36 -9.01
N TYR A 41 5.43 -2.40 -10.17
CA TYR A 41 4.06 -1.93 -10.29
C TYR A 41 3.14 -3.08 -9.91
N GLU A 42 2.36 -2.90 -8.84
CA GLU A 42 1.35 -3.86 -8.46
C GLU A 42 0.06 -3.51 -9.20
N ASP A 43 -0.39 -4.40 -10.09
CA ASP A 43 -1.60 -4.18 -10.87
C ASP A 43 -2.81 -4.75 -10.13
N TRP A 44 -3.63 -3.87 -9.54
CA TRP A 44 -4.85 -4.24 -8.83
C TRP A 44 -6.10 -4.28 -9.73
N ARG A 45 -5.95 -4.23 -11.05
CA ARG A 45 -7.09 -4.25 -11.99
C ARG A 45 -7.77 -5.62 -12.06
N GLY A 46 -7.06 -6.70 -11.74
CA GLY A 46 -7.58 -8.06 -11.73
C GLY A 46 -8.39 -8.37 -10.47
N CYS A 47 -9.59 -7.80 -10.36
CA CYS A 47 -10.54 -8.21 -9.31
C CYS A 47 -11.06 -9.62 -9.63
N LYS A 48 -10.75 -10.59 -8.76
CA LYS A 48 -11.28 -11.96 -8.82
C LYS A 48 -12.45 -12.11 -7.86
N LYS A 49 -13.38 -13.00 -8.20
CA LYS A 49 -14.46 -13.42 -7.30
C LYS A 49 -13.90 -14.31 -6.18
N ILE A 50 -14.58 -14.33 -5.03
CA ILE A 50 -14.18 -15.22 -3.91
C ILE A 50 -14.18 -16.70 -4.34
N SER A 51 -15.08 -17.08 -5.23
CA SER A 51 -15.22 -18.44 -5.77
C SER A 51 -14.06 -18.89 -6.66
N GLU A 52 -13.31 -17.95 -7.25
CA GLU A 52 -12.24 -18.20 -8.22
C GLU A 52 -10.85 -18.06 -7.60
N LEU A 53 -10.76 -17.95 -6.27
CA LEU A 53 -9.49 -17.79 -5.57
C LEU A 53 -8.71 -19.11 -5.47
N GLU A 54 -7.44 -19.06 -5.84
CA GLU A 54 -6.52 -20.17 -5.67
C GLU A 54 -5.66 -20.03 -4.41
N ILE A 55 -5.31 -21.16 -3.81
CA ILE A 55 -4.47 -21.21 -2.62
C ILE A 55 -3.06 -20.70 -2.99
N ASN A 56 -2.55 -19.76 -2.19
CA ASN A 56 -1.26 -19.06 -2.37
C ASN A 56 -1.23 -17.99 -3.48
N GLU A 57 -2.36 -17.59 -4.05
CA GLU A 57 -2.42 -16.47 -4.99
C GLU A 57 -2.64 -15.13 -4.26
N SER A 58 -1.92 -14.08 -4.70
CA SER A 58 -2.24 -12.70 -4.31
C SER A 58 -3.34 -12.17 -5.24
N ALA A 59 -4.59 -12.28 -4.79
CA ALA A 59 -5.75 -11.81 -5.54
C ALA A 59 -6.36 -10.55 -4.92
N THR A 60 -6.92 -9.69 -5.77
CA THR A 60 -7.74 -8.55 -5.35
C THR A 60 -9.21 -8.98 -5.41
N ILE A 61 -9.97 -8.76 -4.33
CA ILE A 61 -11.38 -9.16 -4.25
C ILE A 61 -12.19 -7.91 -3.91
N LYS A 62 -13.38 -7.78 -4.49
CA LYS A 62 -14.37 -6.78 -4.11
C LYS A 62 -15.49 -7.48 -3.36
N GLY A 63 -15.89 -6.95 -2.21
CA GLY A 63 -16.96 -7.54 -1.41
C GLY A 63 -17.35 -6.64 -0.26
N THR A 64 -18.43 -7.01 0.42
CA THR A 64 -18.94 -6.30 1.59
C THR A 64 -18.42 -6.97 2.85
N VAL A 65 -17.91 -6.17 3.79
CA VAL A 65 -17.48 -6.68 5.10
C VAL A 65 -18.71 -6.84 5.98
N THR A 66 -19.00 -8.07 6.41
CA THR A 66 -20.16 -8.38 7.26
C THR A 66 -19.85 -8.28 8.74
N GLU A 67 -18.63 -8.67 9.12
CA GLU A 67 -18.21 -8.66 10.52
C GLU A 67 -16.75 -8.24 10.63
N ILE A 68 -16.43 -7.39 11.61
CA ILE A 68 -15.06 -7.03 11.96
C ILE A 68 -14.90 -7.27 13.46
N SER A 69 -13.95 -8.13 13.82
CA SER A 69 -13.55 -8.35 15.20
C SER A 69 -12.07 -8.06 15.37
N ALA A 70 -11.75 -7.24 16.35
CA ALA A 70 -10.38 -7.00 16.78
C ALA A 70 -10.19 -7.68 18.13
N GLY A 71 -9.18 -8.54 18.24
CA GLY A 71 -8.87 -9.27 19.46
C GLY A 71 -7.40 -9.10 19.83
N THR A 72 -7.10 -9.28 21.11
CA THR A 72 -5.72 -9.43 21.58
C THR A 72 -5.57 -10.83 22.13
N SER A 73 -4.62 -11.60 21.61
CA SER A 73 -4.34 -12.93 22.15
C SER A 73 -3.73 -12.78 23.56
N PRO A 74 -4.39 -13.28 24.63
CA PRO A 74 -3.89 -13.09 25.99
C PRO A 74 -2.55 -13.80 26.24
N ARG A 75 -2.25 -14.87 25.48
CA ARG A 75 -1.01 -15.65 25.62
C ARG A 75 0.19 -15.06 24.87
N LYS A 76 -0.04 -14.34 23.76
CA LYS A 76 1.05 -13.80 22.90
C LYS A 76 1.06 -12.27 22.78
N ARG A 77 0.11 -11.56 23.42
CA ARG A 77 -0.10 -10.10 23.27
C ARG A 77 -0.13 -9.63 21.80
N LEU A 78 -0.50 -10.52 20.89
CA LEU A 78 -0.62 -10.20 19.47
C LEU A 78 -2.02 -9.62 19.24
N LYS A 79 -2.07 -8.42 18.66
CA LYS A 79 -3.31 -7.84 18.16
C LYS A 79 -3.63 -8.48 16.82
N PHE A 80 -4.85 -9.02 16.68
CA PHE A 80 -5.34 -9.54 15.42
C PHE A 80 -6.64 -8.83 15.06
N THR A 81 -6.79 -8.53 13.77
CA THR A 81 -8.04 -8.01 13.21
C THR A 81 -8.55 -9.06 12.24
N LYS A 82 -9.71 -9.63 12.54
CA LYS A 82 -10.41 -10.56 11.66
C LYS A 82 -11.60 -9.83 11.05
N ALA A 83 -11.68 -9.86 9.72
CA ALA A 83 -12.84 -9.40 8.98
C ALA A 83 -13.44 -10.59 8.23
N ILE A 84 -14.77 -10.73 8.26
CA ILE A 84 -15.51 -11.66 7.42
C ILE A 84 -16.04 -10.83 6.25
N LEU A 85 -15.74 -11.27 5.03
CA LEU A 85 -16.16 -10.63 3.79
C LEU A 85 -17.10 -11.56 3.04
N THR A 86 -18.14 -10.98 2.45
CA THR A 86 -19.05 -11.66 1.53
C THR A 86 -19.03 -10.92 0.20
N ASP A 87 -18.81 -11.64 -0.89
CA ASP A 87 -19.00 -11.10 -2.23
C ASP A 87 -20.50 -11.09 -2.54
N GLN A 88 -21.00 -9.97 -3.07
CA GLN A 88 -22.36 -9.92 -3.61
C GLN A 88 -22.22 -10.28 -5.09
N ASP A 89 -22.38 -11.57 -5.39
CA ASP A 89 -22.69 -11.99 -6.75
C ASP A 89 -24.03 -11.35 -7.13
N LEU A 90 -23.98 -10.16 -7.74
CA LEU A 90 -25.03 -9.76 -8.67
C LEU A 90 -24.89 -10.71 -9.86
N ASP A 91 -25.60 -11.82 -9.79
CA ASP A 91 -25.91 -12.67 -10.95
C ASP A 91 -26.51 -11.78 -12.04
N THR A 92 -25.74 -11.46 -13.08
CA THR A 92 -26.20 -11.32 -14.47
C THR A 92 -25.03 -11.51 -15.42
#